data_AF-M0LSB4-F1
#
_entry.id   AF-M0LSB4-F1
#
_cell.length_a   1.000
_cell.length_b   1.000
_cell.length_c   1.000
_cell.angle_alpha   90.00
_cell.angle_beta   90.00
_cell.angle_gamma   90.00
#
_symmetry.space_group_name_H-M   'P 1'
#
loop_
_entity.id
_entity.type
_entity.pdbx_description
1 polymer ?
#
loop_
_entity_poly.entity_id
_entity_poly.type
_entity_poly.pdbx_seq_one_letter_code
_entity_poly.pdbx_strand_id
1 'polypeptide(L)'
;MAEQQIDESVLKADKWSRIVALFLAIGTFLLAEQLTGEVQFNMIVAAFAGIGVRLYIPYHASIRVTDPEDGSIQDYEGTGNYHQGAVGAAVVIASAMALAVMVSKPNSTQAYLAGGGVGLVSFVLLRYVLPS
;
A
#
# COMPACT_ATOMS: atom_id res chain seq x y z
N MET A 1 -27.16 -18.25 -2.89
CA MET A 1 -27.25 -16.92 -3.54
C MET A 1 -26.24 -15.90 -2.97
N ALA A 2 -25.55 -16.17 -1.85
CA ALA A 2 -24.51 -15.29 -1.29
C ALA A 2 -23.16 -15.36 -2.05
N GLU A 3 -22.74 -16.53 -2.53
CA GLU A 3 -21.49 -16.71 -3.28
C GLU A 3 -21.39 -15.83 -4.53
N GLN A 4 -22.50 -15.61 -5.24
CA GLN A 4 -22.52 -14.80 -6.46
C GLN A 4 -22.39 -13.29 -6.19
N GLN A 5 -22.70 -12.85 -4.96
CA GLN A 5 -22.60 -11.45 -4.53
C GLN A 5 -21.19 -11.12 -4.02
N ILE A 6 -20.51 -12.09 -3.40
CA ILE A 6 -19.12 -11.97 -2.93
C ILE A 6 -18.19 -11.77 -4.14
N ASP A 7 -18.36 -12.57 -5.19
CA ASP A 7 -17.53 -12.53 -6.40
C ASP A 7 -17.58 -11.16 -7.11
N GLU A 8 -18.77 -10.55 -7.22
CA GLU A 8 -18.93 -9.23 -7.83
C GLU A 8 -18.32 -8.10 -7.00
N SER A 9 -18.39 -8.19 -5.67
CA SER A 9 -17.88 -7.15 -4.77
C SER A 9 -16.35 -7.07 -4.80
N VAL A 10 -15.68 -8.23 -4.85
CA VAL A 10 -14.22 -8.35 -4.93
C VAL A 10 -13.72 -7.88 -6.31
N LEU A 11 -14.41 -8.26 -7.39
CA LEU A 11 -14.11 -7.79 -8.75
C LEU A 11 -14.27 -6.27 -8.91
N LYS A 12 -15.28 -5.67 -8.26
CA LYS A 12 -15.46 -4.21 -8.23
C LYS A 12 -14.34 -3.55 -7.41
N ALA A 13 -13.97 -4.11 -6.26
CA ALA A 13 -12.89 -3.59 -5.43
C ALA A 13 -11.53 -3.63 -6.16
N ASP A 14 -11.22 -4.69 -6.90
CA ASP A 14 -9.99 -4.78 -7.70
C ASP A 14 -9.93 -3.70 -8.79
N LYS A 15 -11.03 -3.51 -9.54
CA LYS A 15 -11.12 -2.44 -10.56
C LYS A 15 -10.98 -1.04 -9.97
N TRP A 16 -11.61 -0.78 -8.82
CA TRP A 16 -11.49 0.51 -8.13
C TRP A 16 -10.10 0.71 -7.54
N SER A 17 -9.45 -0.33 -7.02
CA SER A 17 -8.08 -0.25 -6.50
C SER A 17 -7.10 0.24 -7.56
N ARG A 18 -7.26 -0.22 -8.81
CA ARG A 18 -6.41 0.18 -9.93
C ARG A 18 -6.56 1.65 -10.28
N ILE A 19 -7.80 2.15 -10.26
CA ILE A 19 -8.10 3.57 -10.53
C ILE A 19 -7.52 4.43 -9.41
N VAL A 20 -7.78 4.08 -8.15
CA VAL A 20 -7.28 4.83 -6.98
C VAL A 20 -5.74 4.82 -6.95
N ALA A 21 -5.10 3.67 -7.19
CA ALA A 21 -3.65 3.57 -7.25
C ALA A 21 -3.05 4.44 -8.36
N LEU A 22 -3.69 4.49 -9.53
CA LEU A 22 -3.26 5.35 -10.63
C LEU A 22 -3.34 6.83 -10.26
N PHE A 23 -4.49 7.28 -9.74
CA PHE A 23 -4.66 8.67 -9.32
C PHE A 23 -3.70 9.05 -8.20
N LEU A 24 -3.46 8.13 -7.26
CA LEU A 24 -2.53 8.37 -6.16
C LEU A 24 -1.08 8.43 -6.65
N ALA A 25 -0.67 7.56 -7.58
CA ALA A 25 0.65 7.62 -8.18
C ALA A 25 0.86 8.95 -8.94
N ILE A 26 -0.11 9.37 -9.76
CA ILE A 26 -0.05 10.64 -10.49
C ILE A 26 0.00 11.83 -9.52
N GLY A 27 -0.88 11.85 -8.51
CA GLY A 27 -0.91 12.91 -7.51
C GLY A 27 0.38 12.99 -6.70
N THR A 28 0.93 11.83 -6.31
CA THR A 28 2.20 11.75 -5.58
C THR A 28 3.36 12.27 -6.44
N PHE A 29 3.38 11.91 -7.73
CA PHE A 29 4.39 12.38 -8.67
C PHE A 29 4.35 13.91 -8.82
N LEU A 30 3.18 14.48 -9.10
CA LEU A 30 3.00 15.93 -9.28
C LEU A 30 3.37 16.72 -8.02
N LEU A 31 2.98 16.20 -6.85
CA LEU A 31 3.30 16.80 -5.56
C LEU A 31 4.82 16.74 -5.30
N ALA A 32 5.44 15.59 -5.55
CA ALA A 32 6.88 15.42 -5.38
C ALA A 32 7.69 16.27 -6.36
N GLU A 33 7.21 16.43 -7.59
CA GLU A 33 7.79 17.29 -8.62
C GLU A 33 7.79 18.76 -8.21
N GLN A 34 6.68 19.24 -7.67
CA GLN A 34 6.58 20.61 -7.17
C GLN A 34 7.50 20.89 -5.98
N LEU A 35 7.83 19.87 -5.18
CA LEU A 35 8.61 20.04 -3.95
C LEU A 35 10.12 19.80 -4.11
N THR A 36 10.52 18.87 -4.98
CA THR A 36 11.92 18.40 -5.02
C THR A 36 12.64 18.73 -6.32
N GLY A 37 11.92 18.88 -7.44
CA GLY A 37 12.51 19.06 -8.77
C GLY A 37 13.31 17.86 -9.31
N GLU A 38 13.40 16.74 -8.59
CA GLU A 38 14.20 15.57 -8.96
C GLU A 38 13.34 14.47 -9.58
N VAL A 39 13.29 14.42 -10.92
CA VAL A 39 12.35 13.57 -11.67
C VAL A 39 12.55 12.08 -11.35
N GLN A 40 13.79 11.59 -11.24
CA GLN A 40 14.04 10.17 -10.94
C GLN A 40 13.51 9.79 -9.55
N PHE A 41 13.73 10.64 -8.55
CA PHE A 41 13.24 10.43 -7.20
C PHE A 41 11.70 10.40 -7.16
N ASN A 42 11.07 11.36 -7.82
CA ASN A 42 9.62 11.50 -7.85
C ASN A 42 8.94 10.31 -8.52
N MET A 43 9.50 9.80 -9.62
CA MET A 43 9.00 8.59 -10.28
C MET A 43 9.05 7.38 -9.37
N ILE A 44 10.16 7.20 -8.63
CA ILE A 44 10.34 6.07 -7.73
C ILE A 44 9.33 6.14 -6.58
N VAL A 45 9.23 7.28 -5.89
CA VAL A 45 8.29 7.46 -4.78
C VAL A 45 6.85 7.27 -5.22
N ALA A 46 6.47 7.83 -6.38
CA ALA A 46 5.12 7.66 -6.92
C ALA A 46 4.80 6.21 -7.28
N ALA A 47 5.75 5.49 -7.87
CA ALA A 47 5.59 4.08 -8.19
C ALA A 47 5.40 3.23 -6.92
N PHE A 48 6.23 3.45 -5.89
CA PHE A 48 6.10 2.73 -4.62
C PHE A 48 4.78 3.07 -3.92
N ALA A 49 4.35 4.33 -3.89
CA ALA A 49 3.05 4.71 -3.33
C ALA A 49 1.89 3.99 -4.06
N GLY A 50 1.92 3.94 -5.39
CA GLY A 50 0.92 3.21 -6.19
C GLY A 50 0.92 1.70 -5.93
N ILE A 51 2.11 1.08 -5.83
CA ILE A 51 2.25 -0.34 -5.48
C ILE A 51 1.68 -0.62 -4.09
N GLY A 52 2.01 0.21 -3.09
CA GLY A 52 1.53 0.07 -1.73
C GLY A 52 0.00 0.12 -1.63
N VAL A 53 -0.63 1.06 -2.33
CA VAL A 53 -2.09 1.18 -2.40
C VAL A 53 -2.74 -0.05 -3.06
N ARG A 54 -2.13 -0.57 -4.12
CA ARG A 54 -2.63 -1.76 -4.82
C ARG A 54 -2.52 -3.04 -3.98
N LEU A 55 -1.60 -3.09 -3.02
CA LEU A 55 -1.51 -4.18 -2.05
C LEU A 55 -2.49 -3.98 -0.89
N TYR A 56 -2.71 -2.72 -0.46
CA TYR A 56 -3.54 -2.40 0.70
C TYR A 56 -5.05 -2.51 0.43
N ILE A 57 -5.53 -1.91 -0.67
CA ILE A 57 -6.98 -1.82 -0.95
C ILE A 57 -7.65 -3.19 -1.08
N PRO A 58 -7.18 -4.13 -1.92
CA PRO A 58 -7.84 -5.43 -2.06
C PRO A 58 -7.78 -6.26 -0.77
N TYR A 59 -6.70 -6.15 0.01
CA TYR A 59 -6.61 -6.79 1.33
C TYR A 59 -7.61 -6.21 2.34
N HIS A 60 -7.78 -4.88 2.37
CA HIS A 60 -8.77 -4.28 3.26
C HIS A 60 -10.21 -4.58 2.81
N ALA A 61 -10.44 -4.70 1.50
CA ALA A 61 -11.72 -5.12 0.95
C ALA A 61 -12.01 -6.60 1.28
N SER A 62 -11.02 -7.49 1.20
CA SER A 62 -11.23 -8.91 1.56
C SER A 62 -11.57 -9.10 3.04
N ILE A 63 -10.96 -8.33 3.95
CA ILE A 63 -11.31 -8.39 5.38
C ILE A 63 -12.74 -7.88 5.66
N ARG A 64 -13.21 -6.88 4.91
CA ARG A 64 -14.55 -6.31 5.13
C ARG A 64 -15.70 -7.12 4.52
N VAL A 65 -15.41 -7.95 3.51
CA VAL A 65 -16.41 -8.73 2.78
C VAL A 65 -16.62 -10.12 3.39
N THR A 66 -15.66 -10.64 4.17
CA THR A 66 -15.84 -11.89 4.91
C THR A 66 -16.95 -11.72 5.96
N ASP A 67 -18.08 -12.40 5.73
CA ASP A 67 -19.12 -12.66 6.72
C ASP A 67 -18.45 -13.34 7.93
N PRO A 68 -18.71 -12.95 9.19
CA PRO A 68 -18.07 -13.54 10.37
C PRO A 68 -18.31 -15.05 10.54
N GLU A 69 -19.16 -15.67 9.71
CA GLU A 69 -19.45 -17.11 9.72
C GLU A 69 -18.62 -17.93 8.70
N ASP A 70 -17.99 -17.32 7.68
CA ASP A 70 -17.41 -18.06 6.53
C ASP A 70 -15.87 -18.20 6.54
N GLY A 71 -15.22 -17.79 7.64
CA GLY A 71 -13.78 -17.95 7.80
C GLY A 71 -12.94 -16.95 7.01
N SER A 72 -11.80 -16.57 7.58
CA SER A 72 -10.86 -15.65 6.95
C SER A 72 -10.28 -16.31 5.70
N ILE A 73 -9.95 -15.55 4.64
CA ILE A 73 -9.19 -16.08 3.47
C ILE A 73 -7.83 -16.67 3.91
N GLN A 74 -7.40 -16.40 5.14
CA GLN A 74 -6.23 -16.99 5.78
C GLN A 74 -6.45 -18.43 6.30
N ASP A 75 -7.70 -18.92 6.36
CA ASP A 75 -8.04 -20.29 6.72
C ASP A 75 -7.80 -21.29 5.57
N TYR A 76 -7.51 -20.79 4.35
CA TYR A 76 -7.10 -21.64 3.23
C TYR A 76 -5.62 -22.02 3.35
N GLU A 77 -5.35 -23.32 3.47
CA GLU A 77 -4.04 -23.98 3.75
C GLU A 77 -2.87 -23.61 2.80
N GLY A 78 -3.11 -22.80 1.75
CA GLY A 78 -2.11 -22.36 0.77
C GLY A 78 -1.75 -20.87 0.80
N THR A 79 -2.47 -20.01 1.53
CA THR A 79 -2.22 -18.56 1.52
C THR A 79 -1.12 -18.10 2.46
N GLY A 80 -0.73 -18.94 3.43
CA GLY A 80 0.30 -18.58 4.43
C GLY A 80 -0.11 -17.35 5.24
N ASN A 81 0.62 -17.06 6.32
CA ASN A 81 0.36 -15.91 7.19
C ASN A 81 0.77 -14.57 6.53
N TYR A 82 0.33 -14.34 5.29
CA TYR A 82 0.80 -13.30 4.39
C TYR A 82 -0.01 -12.02 4.60
N HIS A 83 0.51 -11.15 5.45
CA HIS A 83 -0.08 -9.83 5.75
C HIS A 83 0.12 -8.85 4.57
N GLN A 84 -0.51 -9.12 3.42
CA GLN A 84 -0.39 -8.29 2.22
C GLN A 84 -0.83 -6.84 2.46
N GLY A 85 -1.80 -6.61 3.35
CA GLY A 85 -2.18 -5.26 3.77
C GLY A 85 -1.13 -4.52 4.59
N ALA A 86 -0.44 -5.22 5.50
CA ALA A 86 0.65 -4.62 6.27
C ALA A 86 1.81 -4.21 5.35
N VAL A 87 2.12 -5.03 4.34
CA VAL A 87 3.10 -4.68 3.30
C VAL A 87 2.65 -3.43 2.53
N GLY A 88 1.39 -3.41 2.07
CA GLY A 88 0.85 -2.27 1.32
C GLY A 88 0.91 -0.96 2.11
N ALA A 89 0.43 -0.96 3.35
CA ALA A 89 0.45 0.22 4.22
C ALA A 89 1.88 0.65 4.58
N ALA A 90 2.78 -0.29 4.85
CA ALA A 90 4.18 0.02 5.13
C ALA A 90 4.87 0.68 3.94
N VAL A 91 4.59 0.23 2.71
CA VAL A 91 5.16 0.82 1.48
C VAL A 91 4.62 2.24 1.24
N VAL A 92 3.34 2.50 1.52
CA VAL A 92 2.79 3.86 1.44
C VAL A 92 3.46 4.79 2.45
N ILE A 93 3.62 4.35 3.71
CA ILE A 93 4.30 5.12 4.75
C ILE A 93 5.77 5.36 4.41
N ALA A 94 6.47 4.34 3.89
CA ALA A 94 7.84 4.45 3.42
C ALA A 94 8.00 5.53 2.34
N SER A 95 7.08 5.54 1.38
CA SER A 95 7.07 6.50 0.25
C SER A 95 6.84 7.93 0.74
N ALA A 96 5.88 8.12 1.65
CA ALA A 96 5.61 9.42 2.26
C ALA A 96 6.81 9.93 3.08
N MET A 97 7.45 9.06 3.84
CA MET A 97 8.62 9.43 4.65
C MET A 97 9.84 9.76 3.79
N ALA A 98 10.09 8.99 2.72
CA ALA A 98 11.15 9.29 1.76
C ALA A 98 10.99 10.70 1.20
N LEU A 99 9.77 11.06 0.79
CA LEU A 99 9.44 12.38 0.29
C LEU A 99 9.66 13.47 1.34
N ALA A 100 9.18 13.27 2.57
CA ALA A 100 9.37 14.23 3.66
C ALA A 100 10.86 14.52 3.96
N VAL A 101 11.70 13.48 3.90
CA VAL A 101 13.15 13.61 4.09
C VAL A 101 13.79 14.34 2.92
N MET A 102 13.39 14.04 1.68
CA MET A 102 13.90 14.71 0.48
C MET A 102 13.59 16.22 0.50
N VAL A 103 12.40 16.60 0.97
CA VAL A 103 12.00 18.01 1.14
C VAL A 103 12.83 18.72 2.21
N SER A 104 13.15 18.02 3.30
CA SER A 104 13.91 18.60 4.41
C SER A 104 15.42 18.68 4.13
N LYS A 105 15.95 17.67 3.44
CA LYS A 105 17.35 17.54 3.05
C LYS A 105 17.40 16.99 1.63
N PRO A 106 17.73 17.80 0.61
CA PRO A 106 17.76 17.37 -0.79
C PRO A 106 18.97 16.44 -1.04
N ASN A 107 18.86 15.20 -0.58
CA ASN A 107 19.79 14.11 -0.79
C ASN A 107 19.00 12.81 -0.96
N SER A 108 18.86 12.37 -2.21
CA SER A 108 18.04 11.22 -2.60
C SER A 108 18.47 9.93 -1.90
N THR A 109 19.77 9.71 -1.70
CA THR A 109 20.27 8.50 -1.02
C THR A 109 19.82 8.44 0.44
N GLN A 110 19.90 9.57 1.16
CA GLN A 110 19.44 9.65 2.55
C GLN A 110 17.92 9.50 2.63
N ALA A 111 17.19 10.09 1.68
CA ALA A 111 15.73 9.96 1.60
C ALA A 111 15.29 8.51 1.39
N TYR A 112 15.93 7.75 0.50
CA TYR A 112 15.63 6.33 0.31
C TYR A 112 15.94 5.48 1.54
N LEU A 113 17.09 5.73 2.19
CA LEU A 113 17.45 4.99 3.41
C LEU A 113 16.47 5.27 4.55
N ALA A 114 16.06 6.52 4.72
CA ALA A 114 15.08 6.89 5.74
C ALA A 114 13.70 6.30 5.43
N GLY A 115 13.23 6.40 4.19
CA GLY A 115 11.97 5.80 3.76
C GLY A 115 11.96 4.29 3.92
N GLY A 116 13.02 3.60 3.48
CA GLY A 116 13.18 2.16 3.63
C GLY A 116 13.22 1.72 5.10
N GLY A 117 13.97 2.44 5.94
CA GLY A 117 14.04 2.17 7.38
C GLY A 117 12.69 2.33 8.07
N VAL A 118 11.98 3.43 7.80
CA VAL A 118 10.64 3.67 8.37
C VAL A 118 9.63 2.68 7.81
N GLY A 119 9.74 2.28 6.55
CA GLY A 119 8.92 1.23 5.95
C GLY A 119 9.05 -0.11 6.68
N LEU A 120 10.28 -0.53 6.97
CA LEU A 120 10.54 -1.76 7.73
C LEU A 120 9.94 -1.71 9.13
N VAL A 121 10.16 -0.61 9.86
CA VAL A 121 9.59 -0.43 11.21
C VAL A 121 8.06 -0.42 11.15
N SER A 122 7.48 0.29 10.19
CA SER A 122 6.03 0.34 9.98
C SER A 122 5.46 -1.04 9.67
N PHE A 123 6.13 -1.82 8.81
CA PHE A 123 5.72 -3.19 8.50
C PHE A 123 5.71 -4.07 9.75
N VAL A 124 6.77 -4.03 10.56
CA VAL A 124 6.85 -4.81 11.79
C VAL A 124 5.74 -4.42 12.76
N LEU A 125 5.50 -3.12 12.97
CA LEU A 125 4.42 -2.64 13.84
C LEU A 125 3.04 -3.05 13.31
N LEU A 126 2.79 -2.85 12.01
CA LEU A 126 1.52 -3.21 11.38
C LEU A 126 1.26 -4.72 11.41
N ARG A 127 2.31 -5.54 11.34
CA ARG A 127 2.20 -6.99 11.52
C ARG A 127 1.74 -7.39 12.92
N TYR A 128 2.06 -6.60 13.96
CA TYR A 128 1.58 -6.87 15.32
C TYR A 128 0.17 -6.32 15.59
N VAL A 129 -0.25 -5.30 14.83
CA VAL A 129 -1.52 -4.58 15.07
C VAL A 129 -2.66 -5.06 14.19
N LEU A 130 -2.37 -5.47 12.94
CA LEU A 130 -3.41 -6.03 12.08
C LEU A 130 -3.76 -7.46 12.52
N PRO A 131 -5.05 -7.79 12.63
CA PRO A 131 -5.47 -9.16 12.88
C PRO A 131 -5.10 -10.05 11.70
N SER A 132 -4.54 -11.22 12.02
CA SER A 132 -4.46 -12.38 11.13
C SER A 132 -5.87 -12.94 10.93
#